data_AF-A0A096CRI0-F1
#
_entry.id   AF-A0A096CRI0-F1
#
_cell.length_a   1.000
_cell.length_b   1.000
_cell.length_c   1.000
_cell.angle_alpha   90.00
_cell.angle_beta   90.00
_cell.angle_gamma   90.00
#
_symmetry.space_group_name_H-M   'P 1'
#
loop_
_entity.id
_entity.type
_entity.pdbx_description
1 polymer ?
#
loop_
_entity_poly.entity_id
_entity_poly.type
_entity_poly.pdbx_seq_one_letter_code
_entity_poly.pdbx_strand_id
1 'polypeptide(L)'
;MPLTVFQSLPVDGIVVVTTPQDLVSMIVTKAVKMAEMMHIPVLGLVENYSYFRCPDCGKEHAIFGESHIERVAAALGLKVLARLPIDPAVAAACDAGRIEELDPNYLTAVAELLAE
;
A
#
# COMPACT_ATOMS: atom_id res chain seq x y z
N MET A 1 0.34 -15.37 6.62
CA MET A 1 1.73 -15.70 7.01
C MET A 1 2.64 -15.47 5.81
N PRO A 2 3.44 -14.39 5.78
CA PRO A 2 4.33 -14.13 4.65
C PRO A 2 5.46 -15.18 4.52
N LEU A 3 5.90 -15.80 5.62
CA LEU A 3 7.01 -16.77 5.64
C LEU A 3 6.83 -17.95 4.66
N THR A 4 5.65 -18.57 4.66
CA THR A 4 5.39 -19.72 3.80
C THR A 4 5.47 -19.36 2.32
N VAL A 5 4.98 -18.17 1.94
CA VAL A 5 5.06 -17.67 0.56
C VAL A 5 6.52 -17.48 0.16
N PHE A 6 7.31 -16.82 1.03
CA PHE A 6 8.75 -16.59 0.80
C PHE A 6 9.57 -17.87 0.69
N GLN A 7 9.12 -18.95 1.32
CA GLN A 7 9.77 -20.26 1.24
C GLN A 7 9.29 -21.11 0.06
N SER A 8 8.09 -20.84 -0.47
CA SER A 8 7.45 -21.69 -1.48
C SER A 8 7.59 -21.16 -2.91
N LEU A 9 7.87 -19.87 -3.08
CA LEU A 9 7.96 -19.23 -4.39
C LEU A 9 9.27 -18.43 -4.50
N PRO A 10 9.90 -18.38 -5.69
CA PRO A 10 10.94 -17.39 -5.96
C PRO A 10 10.29 -16.00 -5.98
N VAL A 11 10.73 -15.11 -5.08
CA VAL A 11 10.19 -13.76 -4.93
C VAL A 11 11.31 -12.75 -5.11
N ASP A 12 11.24 -11.94 -6.15
CA ASP A 12 12.24 -10.90 -6.45
C ASP A 12 12.09 -9.65 -5.58
N GLY A 13 10.93 -9.48 -4.94
CA GLY A 13 10.68 -8.39 -4.00
C GLY A 13 9.24 -8.35 -3.53
N ILE A 14 8.97 -7.52 -2.52
CA ILE A 14 7.61 -7.32 -1.98
C ILE A 14 7.24 -5.85 -1.85
N VAL A 15 5.95 -5.57 -2.02
CA VAL A 15 5.31 -4.32 -1.61
C VAL A 15 4.45 -4.61 -0.39
N VAL A 16 4.56 -3.79 0.65
CA VAL A 16 3.72 -3.92 1.84
C VAL A 16 2.57 -2.94 1.76
N VAL A 17 1.34 -3.46 1.76
CA VAL A 17 0.11 -2.64 1.79
C VAL A 17 -0.36 -2.52 3.24
N THR A 18 -0.62 -1.29 3.69
CA THR A 18 -1.03 -0.93 5.05
C THR A 18 -2.24 0.00 5.03
N THR A 19 -2.75 0.37 6.20
CA THR A 19 -3.81 1.36 6.39
C THR A 19 -3.41 2.34 7.51
N PRO A 20 -4.06 3.52 7.66
CA PRO A 20 -3.58 4.60 8.56
C PRO A 20 -3.60 4.31 10.07
N GLN A 21 -4.26 3.24 10.53
CA GLN A 21 -4.48 3.00 11.96
C GLN A 21 -3.17 2.70 12.73
N ASP A 22 -3.09 3.15 13.98
CA ASP A 22 -1.88 3.11 14.80
C ASP A 22 -1.23 1.72 14.96
N LEU A 23 -2.04 0.66 15.08
CA LEU A 23 -1.55 -0.69 15.32
C LEU A 23 -0.84 -1.32 14.11
N VAL A 24 -0.93 -0.71 12.93
CA VAL A 24 -0.42 -1.34 11.70
C VAL A 24 1.10 -1.22 11.58
N SER A 25 1.72 -0.25 12.26
CA SER A 25 3.20 -0.10 12.31
C SER A 25 3.92 -1.38 12.78
N MET A 26 3.34 -2.08 13.76
CA MET A 26 3.90 -3.34 14.26
C MET A 26 3.84 -4.45 13.20
N ILE A 27 2.76 -4.49 12.41
CA ILE A 27 2.53 -5.49 11.38
C ILE A 27 3.51 -5.27 10.22
N VAL A 28 3.64 -4.02 9.75
CA VAL A 28 4.60 -3.63 8.72
C VAL A 28 6.02 -4.00 9.16
N THR A 29 6.41 -3.64 10.38
CA THR A 29 7.75 -3.96 10.93
C THR A 29 8.01 -5.47 10.94
N LYS A 30 7.02 -6.29 11.33
CA LYS A 30 7.16 -7.75 11.32
C LYS A 30 7.34 -8.29 9.89
N ALA A 31 6.54 -7.82 8.93
CA ALA A 31 6.64 -8.24 7.54
C ALA A 31 8.01 -7.90 6.94
N VAL A 32 8.51 -6.69 7.19
CA VAL A 32 9.83 -6.22 6.72
C VAL A 32 10.95 -7.07 7.30
N LYS A 33 10.96 -7.29 8.62
CA LYS A 33 11.96 -8.16 9.26
C LYS A 33 11.94 -9.59 8.74
N MET A 34 10.76 -10.12 8.41
CA MET A 34 10.64 -11.45 7.82
C MET A 34 11.22 -11.50 6.39
N ALA A 35 11.03 -10.44 5.60
CA ALA A 35 11.64 -10.32 4.28
C ALA A 35 13.17 -10.22 4.38
N GLU A 36 13.69 -9.40 5.31
CA GLU A 36 15.12 -9.25 5.59
C GLU A 36 15.78 -10.59 5.95
N MET A 37 15.17 -11.36 6.86
CA MET A 37 15.68 -12.70 7.24
C MET A 37 15.76 -13.68 6.05
N MET A 38 14.90 -13.49 5.05
CA MET A 38 14.84 -14.31 3.84
C MET A 38 15.62 -13.68 2.67
N HIS A 39 16.31 -12.54 2.89
CA HIS A 39 17.02 -11.78 1.86
C HIS A 39 16.14 -11.32 0.68
N ILE A 40 14.85 -11.05 0.95
CA ILE A 40 13.90 -10.54 -0.04
C ILE A 40 13.83 -9.02 0.07
N PRO A 41 14.03 -8.27 -1.02
CA PRO A 41 13.97 -6.81 -0.97
C PRO A 41 12.54 -6.32 -0.78
N VAL A 42 12.38 -5.32 0.09
CA VAL A 42 11.11 -4.61 0.25
C VAL A 42 11.15 -3.36 -0.62
N LEU A 43 10.32 -3.36 -1.67
CA LEU A 43 10.31 -2.33 -2.71
C LEU A 43 9.68 -1.01 -2.21
N GLY A 44 8.77 -1.10 -1.24
CA GLY A 44 8.18 0.04 -0.57
C GLY A 44 6.84 -0.26 0.09
N LEU A 45 6.20 0.81 0.55
CA LEU A 45 4.93 0.77 1.26
C LEU A 45 3.83 1.45 0.45
N VAL A 46 2.63 0.87 0.44
CA VAL A 46 1.40 1.50 -0.05
C VAL A 46 0.44 1.66 1.12
N GLU A 47 -0.04 2.88 1.37
CA GLU A 47 -1.14 3.09 2.30
C GLU A 47 -2.46 3.01 1.52
N ASN A 48 -3.33 2.10 1.91
CA ASN A 48 -4.69 2.03 1.43
C ASN A 48 -5.63 2.78 2.39
N TYR A 49 -6.73 3.31 1.86
CA TYR A 49 -7.74 4.05 2.62
C TYR A 49 -7.19 5.26 3.40
N SER A 50 -6.20 5.95 2.83
CA SER A 50 -5.56 7.12 3.46
C SER A 50 -6.53 8.27 3.71
N TYR A 51 -7.48 8.48 2.81
CA TYR A 51 -8.47 9.55 2.91
C TYR A 51 -9.73 9.21 2.11
N PHE A 52 -10.83 9.90 2.42
CA PHE A 52 -12.02 9.96 1.59
C PHE A 52 -12.14 11.37 1.02
N ARG A 53 -12.23 11.50 -0.30
CA ARG A 53 -12.47 12.79 -0.95
C ARG A 53 -13.98 13.00 -1.13
N CYS A 54 -14.53 13.96 -0.40
CA CYS A 54 -15.96 14.26 -0.47
C CYS A 54 -16.34 14.75 -1.89
N PRO A 55 -17.30 14.11 -2.57
CA PRO A 55 -17.68 14.51 -3.93
C PRO A 55 -18.38 15.89 -3.96
N ASP A 56 -19.03 16.29 -2.87
CA ASP A 56 -19.82 17.53 -2.82
C ASP A 56 -18.98 18.77 -2.52
N CYS A 57 -17.88 18.63 -1.76
CA CYS A 57 -17.06 19.76 -1.32
C CYS A 57 -15.57 19.64 -1.66
N GLY A 58 -15.12 18.50 -2.17
CA GLY A 58 -13.73 18.24 -2.56
C GLY A 58 -12.74 18.09 -1.41
N LYS A 59 -13.18 18.24 -0.15
CA LYS A 59 -12.32 18.07 1.03
C LYS A 59 -11.94 16.61 1.22
N GLU A 60 -10.73 16.40 1.70
CA GLU A 60 -10.22 15.10 2.10
C GLU A 60 -10.47 14.89 3.59
N HIS A 61 -10.96 13.70 3.93
CA HIS A 61 -11.27 13.29 5.29
C HIS A 61 -10.48 12.04 5.64
N ALA A 62 -9.68 12.12 6.71
CA ALA A 62 -8.93 11.00 7.24
C ALA A 62 -9.85 10.08 8.06
N ILE A 63 -10.71 9.31 7.38
CA ILE A 63 -11.78 8.50 8.00
C ILE A 63 -11.22 7.50 9.02
N PHE A 64 -10.04 6.94 8.75
CA PHE A 64 -9.39 5.95 9.58
C PHE A 64 -8.28 6.52 10.48
N GLY A 65 -8.24 7.85 10.65
CA GLY A 65 -7.18 8.55 11.36
C GLY A 65 -6.13 9.13 10.41
N GLU A 66 -5.31 10.03 10.95
CA GLU A 66 -4.24 10.69 10.20
C GLU A 66 -3.19 9.69 9.74
N SER A 67 -2.65 9.92 8.54
CA SER A 67 -1.58 9.09 8.01
C SER A 67 -0.31 9.22 8.85
N HIS A 68 0.31 8.09 9.15
CA HIS A 68 1.61 8.02 9.84
C HIS A 68 2.66 7.26 9.02
N ILE A 69 2.34 6.95 7.76
CA ILE A 69 3.15 6.07 6.93
C ILE A 69 4.54 6.63 6.64
N GLU A 70 4.70 7.95 6.50
CA GLU A 70 6.01 8.59 6.31
C GLU A 70 6.97 8.27 7.46
N ARG A 71 6.47 8.35 8.69
CA ARG A 71 7.27 8.05 9.88
C ARG A 71 7.66 6.58 9.92
N VAL A 72 6.73 5.69 9.58
CA VAL A 72 6.98 4.24 9.53
C VAL A 72 8.00 3.91 8.43
N ALA A 73 7.82 4.47 7.24
CA ALA A 73 8.71 4.29 6.10
C ALA A 73 10.12 4.77 6.43
N ALA A 74 10.26 5.97 6.99
CA ALA A 74 11.56 6.52 7.41
C ALA A 74 12.24 5.65 8.48
N ALA A 75 11.49 5.15 9.47
CA ALA A 75 12.03 4.29 10.52
C ALA A 75 12.54 2.93 10.00
N LEU A 76 12.00 2.46 8.88
CA LEU A 76 12.36 1.20 8.24
C LEU A 76 13.26 1.39 7.01
N GLY A 77 13.64 2.63 6.66
CA GLY A 77 14.44 2.92 5.46
C GLY A 77 13.72 2.62 4.14
N LEU A 78 12.38 2.66 4.13
CA LEU A 78 11.55 2.34 2.97
C LEU A 78 10.97 3.59 2.32
N LYS A 79 10.54 3.45 1.06
CA LYS A 79 9.81 4.49 0.31
C LYS A 79 8.31 4.28 0.47
N VAL A 80 7.56 5.37 0.54
CA VAL A 80 6.10 5.34 0.35
C VAL A 80 5.83 5.46 -1.14
N LEU A 81 5.22 4.42 -1.71
CA LEU A 81 4.94 4.30 -3.13
C LEU A 81 3.63 5.01 -3.50
N ALA A 82 2.59 4.84 -2.67
CA ALA A 82 1.29 5.48 -2.90
C ALA A 82 0.47 5.61 -1.61
N ARG A 83 -0.49 6.54 -1.66
CA ARG A 83 -1.59 6.69 -0.71
C ARG A 83 -2.90 6.64 -1.49
N LEU A 84 -3.66 5.58 -1.28
CA LEU A 84 -4.89 5.32 -2.02
C LEU A 84 -6.10 5.86 -1.25
N PRO A 85 -7.05 6.53 -1.92
CA PRO A 85 -8.27 6.97 -1.29
C PRO A 85 -9.25 5.83 -1.04
N ILE A 86 -10.26 6.11 -0.23
CA ILE A 86 -11.52 5.38 -0.22
C ILE A 86 -12.33 5.86 -1.43
N ASP A 87 -12.42 5.03 -2.46
CA ASP A 87 -13.16 5.34 -3.68
C ASP A 87 -14.14 4.20 -4.02
N PRO A 88 -15.47 4.46 -3.97
CA PRO A 88 -16.48 3.50 -4.40
C PRO A 88 -16.34 3.04 -5.85
N ALA A 89 -15.78 3.87 -6.74
CA ALA A 89 -15.56 3.50 -8.15
C ALA A 89 -14.54 2.37 -8.28
N VAL A 90 -13.48 2.37 -7.46
CA VAL A 90 -12.50 1.26 -7.39
C VAL A 90 -13.20 -0.04 -6.99
N ALA A 91 -13.99 -0.01 -5.92
CA ALA A 91 -14.72 -1.20 -5.45
C ALA A 91 -15.68 -1.73 -6.51
N ALA A 92 -16.48 -0.85 -7.13
CA ALA A 92 -17.40 -1.22 -8.19
C ALA A 92 -16.69 -1.78 -9.44
N ALA A 93 -15.54 -1.21 -9.83
CA ALA A 93 -14.75 -1.70 -10.95
C ALA A 93 -14.12 -3.08 -10.65
N CYS A 94 -13.62 -3.31 -9.43
CA CYS A 94 -13.15 -4.61 -8.98
C CYS A 94 -14.27 -5.67 -9.04
N ASP A 95 -15.44 -5.36 -8.47
CA ASP A 95 -16.58 -6.28 -8.44
C ASP A 95 -17.13 -6.59 -9.85
N ALA A 96 -17.05 -5.61 -10.76
CA ALA A 96 -17.44 -5.79 -12.16
C ALA A 96 -16.37 -6.48 -13.02
N GLY A 97 -15.17 -6.75 -12.48
CA GLY A 97 -14.05 -7.31 -13.24
C GLY A 97 -13.46 -6.35 -14.29
N ARG A 98 -13.61 -5.04 -14.09
CA ARG A 98 -13.17 -3.97 -15.03
C ARG A 98 -12.18 -3.01 -14.39
N ILE A 99 -11.37 -3.49 -13.45
CA ILE A 99 -10.40 -2.63 -12.73
C ILE A 99 -9.35 -2.01 -13.67
N GLU A 100 -9.03 -2.68 -14.79
CA GLU A 100 -8.10 -2.19 -15.81
C GLU A 100 -8.64 -0.96 -16.57
N GLU A 101 -9.95 -0.72 -16.53
CA GLU A 101 -10.60 0.42 -17.18
C GLU A 101 -10.69 1.66 -16.28
N LEU A 102 -10.22 1.57 -15.03
CA LEU A 102 -10.31 2.66 -14.06
C LEU A 102 -9.41 3.84 -14.47
N ASP A 103 -10.02 5.03 -14.59
CA ASP A 103 -9.33 6.29 -14.83
C ASP A 103 -9.75 7.35 -13.77
N PRO A 104 -8.83 7.88 -12.95
CA PRO A 104 -7.39 7.58 -12.94
C PRO A 104 -7.07 6.23 -12.30
N ASN A 105 -6.04 5.54 -12.81
CA ASN A 105 -5.43 4.40 -12.13
C ASN A 105 -4.41 4.90 -11.09
N TYR A 106 -4.73 4.70 -9.81
CA TYR A 106 -3.91 5.17 -8.69
C TYR A 106 -2.52 4.54 -8.60
N LEU A 107 -2.25 3.43 -9.31
CA LEU A 107 -0.99 2.71 -9.26
C LEU A 107 -0.09 2.94 -10.48
N THR A 108 -0.49 3.77 -11.46
CA THR A 108 0.33 4.04 -12.65
C THR A 108 1.73 4.54 -12.28
N ALA A 109 1.83 5.55 -11.41
CA ALA A 109 3.12 6.07 -10.96
C ALA A 109 3.95 5.05 -10.18
N VAL A 110 3.29 4.13 -9.45
CA VAL A 110 3.98 3.04 -8.74
C VAL A 110 4.56 2.04 -9.74
N ALA A 111 3.80 1.69 -10.78
CA ALA A 111 4.24 0.77 -11.81
C ALA A 111 5.46 1.33 -12.56
N GLU A 112 5.45 2.62 -12.91
CA GLU A 112 6.58 3.31 -13.53
C GLU A 112 7.83 3.26 -12.64
N LEU A 113 7.68 3.56 -11.34
CA LEU A 113 8.78 3.55 -10.38
C LEU A 113 9.38 2.16 -10.12
N LEU A 114 8.62 1.09 -10.34
CA LEU A 114 9.07 -0.29 -10.15
C LEU A 114 9.57 -0.95 -11.45
N ALA A 115 9.38 -0.32 -12.60
CA ALA A 115 9.84 -0.82 -13.90
C ALA A 115 11.32 -0.47 -14.19
N GLU A 116 11.93 0.39 -13.36
CA GLU A 116 13.35 0.78 -13.39
C GLU A 116 14.23 -0.19 -12.58
#